data_AF-A0A962HBP2-F1
#
_entry.id   AF-A0A962HBP2-F1
#
_cell.length_a   1.000
_cell.length_b   1.000
_cell.length_c   1.000
_cell.angle_alpha   90.00
_cell.angle_beta   90.00
_cell.angle_gamma   90.00
#
_symmetry.space_group_name_H-M   'P 1'
#
loop_
_entity.id
_entity.type
_entity.pdbx_description
1 polymer ?
#
loop_
_entity_poly.entity_id
_entity_poly.type
_entity_poly.pdbx_seq_one_letter_code
_entity_poly.pdbx_strand_id
1 'polypeptide(L)' 'ARPQSYYDERRAKNPHIRQVRSDQRGYTLLDFDTQAVQAKMQVVSNVRVRDPEFLTQASYRVEDGRPGPVPLT' A
#
# COMPACT_ATOMS: atom_id res chain seq x y z
N ALA A 1 6.89 13.16 -7.44
CA ALA A 1 5.48 12.86 -7.09
C ALA A 1 4.76 14.17 -6.78
N ARG A 2 3.43 14.24 -6.95
CA ARG A 2 2.61 15.38 -6.47
C ARG A 2 2.46 15.30 -4.94
N PRO A 3 2.09 16.39 -4.23
CA PRO A 3 1.81 16.37 -2.79
C PRO A 3 0.67 15.41 -2.44
N GLN A 4 0.59 14.96 -1.18
CA GLN A 4 -0.45 14.02 -0.75
C GLN A 4 -1.88 14.56 -0.95
N SER A 5 -2.10 15.85 -0.71
CA SER A 5 -3.40 16.51 -0.92
C SER A 5 -3.95 16.35 -2.34
N TYR A 6 -3.07 16.35 -3.36
CA TYR A 6 -3.45 16.11 -4.76
C TYR A 6 -4.12 14.73 -4.94
N TYR A 7 -3.60 13.71 -4.24
CA TYR A 7 -4.13 12.35 -4.30
C TYR A 7 -5.36 12.17 -3.42
N ASP A 8 -5.42 12.81 -2.25
CA ASP A 8 -6.57 12.73 -1.34
C ASP A 8 -7.84 13.28 -2.01
N GLU A 9 -7.76 14.44 -2.66
CA GLU A 9 -8.88 15.03 -3.42
C GLU A 9 -9.40 14.10 -4.53
N ARG A 10 -8.50 13.35 -5.17
CA ARG A 10 -8.85 12.41 -6.24
C ARG A 10 -9.41 11.12 -5.68
N ARG A 11 -8.85 10.61 -4.59
CA ARG A 11 -9.33 9.38 -3.95
C ARG A 11 -10.80 9.51 -3.54
N ALA A 12 -11.21 10.69 -3.05
CA ALA A 12 -12.62 10.97 -2.74
C ALA A 12 -13.57 10.77 -3.94
N LYS A 13 -13.09 10.96 -5.17
CA LYS A 13 -13.85 10.80 -6.42
C LYS A 13 -13.63 9.43 -7.09
N ASN A 14 -12.73 8.61 -6.55
CA ASN A 14 -12.29 7.35 -7.14
C ASN A 14 -12.37 6.22 -6.09
N PRO A 15 -13.57 5.69 -5.81
CA PRO A 15 -13.79 4.75 -4.71
C PRO A 15 -13.07 3.39 -4.89
N HIS A 16 -12.64 3.08 -6.12
CA HIS A 16 -11.84 1.90 -6.43
C HIS A 16 -10.38 2.01 -5.92
N ILE A 17 -9.89 3.23 -5.63
CA ILE A 17 -8.55 3.45 -5.08
C ILE A 17 -8.59 3.26 -3.57
N ARG A 18 -8.05 2.13 -3.08
CA ARG A 18 -8.07 1.78 -1.66
C ARG A 18 -6.96 2.42 -0.83
N GLN A 19 -5.75 2.58 -1.36
CA GLN A 19 -4.61 3.13 -0.62
C GLN A 19 -3.67 3.94 -1.53
N VAL A 20 -3.30 5.15 -1.10
CA VAL A 20 -2.28 5.99 -1.75
C VAL A 20 -1.58 6.85 -0.70
N ARG A 21 -0.25 6.73 -0.60
CA ARG A 21 0.61 7.55 0.26
C ARG A 21 1.85 7.98 -0.51
N SER A 22 1.76 9.15 -1.15
CA SER A 22 2.84 9.80 -1.91
C SER A 22 3.90 10.48 -1.04
N ASP A 23 3.54 10.73 0.22
CA ASP A 23 4.37 11.31 1.27
C ASP A 23 5.27 10.29 1.98
N GLN A 24 5.05 9.00 1.73
CA GLN A 24 5.81 7.91 2.34
C GLN A 24 6.78 7.28 1.34
N ARG A 25 7.94 6.84 1.84
CA ARG A 25 8.93 6.05 1.08
C ARG A 25 8.89 4.61 1.56
N GLY A 26 9.22 3.67 0.67
CA GLY A 26 9.24 2.26 1.01
C GLY A 26 9.12 1.38 -0.24
N TYR A 27 8.61 0.18 -0.05
CA TYR A 27 8.47 -0.85 -1.09
C TYR A 27 7.27 -1.75 -0.78
N THR A 28 6.83 -2.52 -1.76
CA THR A 28 5.75 -3.50 -1.58
C THR A 28 6.34 -4.90 -1.60
N LEU A 29 6.05 -5.70 -0.58
CA LEU A 29 6.27 -7.14 -0.60
C LEU A 29 5.03 -7.78 -1.21
N LEU A 30 5.24 -8.62 -2.22
CA LEU A 30 4.20 -9.45 -2.82
C LEU A 30 4.44 -10.90 -2.42
N ASP A 31 3.40 -11.52 -1.89
CA ASP A 31 3.32 -12.96 -1.64
C ASP A 31 2.16 -13.49 -2.46
N PHE A 32 2.39 -14.52 -3.27
CA PHE A 32 1.37 -15.00 -4.19
C PHE A 32 1.50 -16.50 -4.44
N ASP A 33 0.34 -17.13 -4.56
CA ASP A 33 0.17 -18.52 -4.95
C ASP A 33 -1.00 -18.63 -5.95
N THR A 34 -1.45 -19.85 -6.22
CA THR A 34 -2.58 -20.09 -7.12
C THR A 34 -3.93 -19.63 -6.57
N GLN A 35 -4.03 -19.34 -5.27
CA GLN A 35 -5.27 -19.01 -4.56
C GLN A 35 -5.40 -17.51 -4.27
N ALA A 36 -4.28 -16.78 -4.16
CA ALA A 36 -4.31 -15.36 -3.84
C ALA A 36 -3.01 -14.61 -4.16
N VAL A 37 -3.14 -13.29 -4.21
CA VAL A 37 -2.02 -12.34 -4.13
C VAL A 37 -2.21 -11.48 -2.89
N GLN A 38 -1.21 -11.43 -2.03
CA GLN A 38 -1.11 -10.52 -0.90
C GLN A 38 -0.05 -9.44 -1.17
N ALA A 39 -0.44 -8.18 -0.97
CA ALA A 39 0.45 -7.03 -1.01
C ALA A 39 0.62 -6.43 0.39
N LYS A 40 1.85 -6.40 0.89
CA LYS A 40 2.22 -5.71 2.14
C LYS A 40 3.06 -4.48 1.80
N MET A 41 2.50 -3.28 2.01
CA MET A 41 3.19 -2.02 1.74
C MET A 41 4.08 -1.68 2.94
N GLN A 42 5.39 -1.78 2.79
CA GLN A 42 6.36 -1.39 3.80
C GLN A 42 6.68 0.10 3.67
N VAL A 43 6.73 0.81 4.79
CA VAL A 43 7.16 2.21 4.88
C VAL A 43 8.41 2.32 5.74
N VAL A 44 9.35 3.15 5.31
CA VAL A 44 10.57 3.47 6.07
C VAL A 44 10.38 4.76 6.86
N SER A 45 10.81 4.76 8.13
CA SER A 45 10.65 5.91 9.04
C SER A 45 11.43 7.15 8.58
N ASN A 46 12.70 6.98 8.20
CA ASN A 46 13.54 8.05 7.68
C ASN A 46 14.63 7.49 6.76
N VAL A 47 14.66 7.92 5.50
CA VAL A 47 15.65 7.47 4.50
C VAL A 47 17.06 8.02 4.71
N ARG A 48 17.27 8.92 5.68
CA ARG A 48 18.54 9.61 5.91
C ARG A 48 19.32 9.10 7.12
N VAL A 49 18.79 8.11 7.84
CA VAL A 49 19.49 7.49 8.98
C VAL A 49 20.08 6.15 8.56
N ARG A 50 21.17 5.76 9.23
CA ARG A 50 21.88 4.51 8.96
C ARG A 50 21.01 3.28 9.24
N ASP A 51 20.30 3.30 10.35
CA ASP A 51 19.51 2.19 10.86
C ASP A 51 18.02 2.60 10.95
N PRO A 52 17.30 2.64 9.81
CA PRO A 52 15.91 3.05 9.80
C PRO A 52 14.97 1.91 10.21
N GLU A 53 13.80 2.29 10.73
CA GLU A 53 12.74 1.34 11.06
C GLU A 53 11.79 1.17 9.87
N PHE A 54 11.30 -0.05 9.69
CA PHE A 54 10.30 -0.38 8.68
C PHE A 54 9.01 -0.85 9.35
N LEU A 55 7.89 -0.36 8.87
CA LEU A 55 6.56 -0.73 9.35
C LEU A 55 5.66 -1.12 8.18
N THR A 56 4.70 -2.00 8.44
CA THR A 56 3.64 -2.27 7.46
C THR A 56 2.63 -1.13 7.52
N GLN A 57 2.53 -0.39 6.42
CA GLN A 57 1.59 0.72 6.25
C GLN A 57 0.16 0.22 6.02
N ALA A 58 0.02 -0.77 5.15
CA ALA A 58 -1.23 -1.40 4.79
C ALA A 58 -0.95 -2.77 4.17
N SER A 59 -1.88 -3.69 4.38
CA SER A 59 -1.87 -5.02 3.75
C SER A 59 -3.19 -5.26 3.04
N TYR A 60 -3.12 -5.85 1.86
CA TYR A 60 -4.29 -6.24 1.07
C TYR A 60 -4.13 -7.64 0.51
N ARG A 61 -5.23 -8.36 0.34
CA ARG A 61 -5.30 -9.64 -0.37
C ARG A 61 -6.32 -9.56 -1.48
N VAL A 62 -6.01 -10.17 -2.63
CA VAL A 62 -6.97 -10.49 -3.67
C VAL A 62 -7.02 -12.01 -3.76
N GLU A 63 -8.21 -12.59 -3.67
CA GLU A 63 -8.41 -14.04 -3.74
C GLU A 63 -8.80 -14.42 -5.17
N ASP A 64 -8.40 -15.60 -5.62
CA ASP A 64 -8.84 -16.16 -6.90
C ASP A 64 -10.37 -16.25 -6.93
N GLY A 65 -10.96 -15.91 -8.09
CA GLY A 65 -12.41 -15.84 -8.26
C GLY A 65 -13.13 -14.73 -7.49
N ARG A 66 -12.45 -13.93 -6.64
CA ARG A 66 -13.07 -12.85 -5.86
C ARG A 66 -12.48 -11.48 -6.23
N PRO A 67 -13.18 -10.68 -7.06
CA PRO A 67 -12.68 -9.38 -7.47
C PRO A 67 -12.52 -8.40 -6.30
N GLY A 68 -11.39 -7.70 -6.31
CA GLY A 68 -11.13 -6.55 -5.46
C GLY A 68 -10.27 -6.88 -4.22
N PRO A 69 -9.40 -5.94 -3.81
CA PRO A 69 -8.55 -6.13 -2.66
C PRO A 69 -9.34 -5.98 -1.34
N VAL A 70 -9.17 -6.95 -0.44
CA VAL A 70 -9.64 -6.90 0.95
C VAL A 70 -8.48 -6.50 1.86
N PRO A 71 -8.69 -5.59 2.84
CA PRO A 71 -7.66 -5.24 3.80
C PRO A 71 -7.35 -6.43 4.71
N LEU A 72 -6.08 -6.59 5.06
CA LEU A 72 -5.62 -7.52 6.08
C LEU A 72 -5.18 -6.71 7.30
N THR A 73 -5.64 -7.13 8.48
CA THR A 73 -5.29 -6.54 9.78
C THR A 73 -3.84 -6.77 10.15
#